data_AF-A0A4Q2FFE4-F1
#
_entry.id   AF-A0A4Q2FFE4-F1
#
_cell.length_a   1.000
_cell.length_b   1.000
_cell.length_c   1.000
_cell.angle_alpha   90.00
_cell.angle_beta   90.00
_cell.angle_gamma   90.00
#
_symmetry.space_group_name_H-M   'P 1'
#
loop_
_entity.id
_entity.type
_entity.pdbx_description
1 polymer ?
#
loop_
_entity_poly.entity_id
_entity_poly.type
_entity_poly.pdbx_seq_one_letter_code
_entity_poly.pdbx_strand_id
1 'polypeptide(L)'
;KKSYFIAPPAMKKVIHGDKIKATIEKQGDKEQAEPEELIEPMLTRFIAKVRFNKDKKLQVLVDHPSINQPIGAQQAKSVKEELQEGDWVVANLKTHPLRDDRFFYATINQFICRADDELAPWWVTLARHEQSRHPVQGAE
;
A
#
# COMPACT_ATOMS: atom_id res chain seq x y z
N LYS A 1 17.78 16.48 -13.97
CA LYS A 1 17.07 16.49 -12.66
C LYS A 1 18.12 16.35 -11.57
N LYS A 2 18.08 17.19 -10.53
CA LYS A 2 18.90 16.98 -9.33
C LYS A 2 18.22 15.96 -8.42
N SER A 3 18.99 15.08 -7.81
CA SER A 3 18.51 14.05 -6.89
C SER A 3 19.13 14.29 -5.51
N TYR A 4 18.30 14.25 -4.47
CA TYR A 4 18.74 14.41 -3.09
C TYR A 4 18.61 13.08 -2.35
N PHE A 5 19.53 12.84 -1.42
CA PHE A 5 19.52 11.64 -0.61
C PHE A 5 18.52 11.79 0.55
N ILE A 6 17.64 10.81 0.73
CA ILE A 6 16.74 10.73 1.90
C ILE A 6 17.32 9.68 2.85
N ALA A 7 17.60 10.06 4.08
CA ALA A 7 18.20 9.15 5.05
C ALA A 7 17.23 8.02 5.44
N PRO A 8 17.72 6.82 5.81
CA PRO A 8 16.86 5.70 6.21
C PRO A 8 15.82 6.00 7.32
N PRO A 9 16.11 6.85 8.33
CA PRO A 9 15.09 7.28 9.29
C PRO A 9 13.93 8.04 8.64
N ALA A 10 14.24 8.95 7.71
CA ALA A 10 13.27 9.74 6.96
C ALA A 10 12.49 8.92 5.94
N MET A 11 13.11 7.88 5.35
CA MET A 11 12.43 6.94 4.44
C MET A 11 11.25 6.22 5.08
N LYS A 12 11.20 6.09 6.43
CA LYS A 12 10.04 5.49 7.12
C LYS A 12 8.78 6.34 7.05
N LYS A 13 8.90 7.62 6.69
CA LYS A 13 7.77 8.58 6.58
C LYS A 13 7.14 8.61 5.19
N VAL A 14 7.78 8.00 4.19
CA VAL A 14 7.42 8.10 2.77
C VAL A 14 7.35 6.74 2.11
N ILE A 15 6.57 6.62 1.04
CA ILE A 15 6.51 5.45 0.17
C ILE A 15 7.11 5.82 -1.20
N HIS A 16 7.69 4.82 -1.85
CA HIS A 16 8.16 4.98 -3.21
C HIS A 16 7.01 5.44 -4.14
N GLY A 17 7.22 6.56 -4.83
CA GLY A 17 6.23 7.15 -5.75
C GLY A 17 5.50 8.36 -5.17
N ASP A 18 5.57 8.59 -3.85
CA ASP A 18 4.95 9.77 -3.25
C ASP A 18 5.56 11.06 -3.79
N LYS A 19 4.71 12.05 -4.07
CA LYS A 19 5.16 13.42 -4.34
C LYS A 19 5.16 14.18 -3.03
N ILE A 20 6.34 14.60 -2.60
CA ILE A 20 6.55 15.28 -1.32
C ILE A 20 7.22 16.62 -1.52
N LYS A 21 6.99 17.52 -0.56
CA LYS A 21 7.82 18.68 -0.31
C LYS A 21 8.86 18.29 0.74
N ALA A 22 10.11 18.64 0.51
CA ALA A 22 11.21 18.34 1.40
C ALA A 22 12.11 19.56 1.59
N THR A 23 12.63 19.73 2.80
CA THR A 23 13.66 20.72 3.10
C THR A 23 15.03 20.09 2.87
N ILE A 24 15.94 20.85 2.22
CA ILE A 24 17.30 20.39 1.94
C ILE A 24 18.22 20.84 3.07
N GLU A 25 18.70 19.90 3.85
CA GLU A 25 19.71 20.13 4.88
C GLU A 25 21.11 19.85 4.34
N LYS A 26 22.03 20.75 4.64
CA LYS A 26 23.44 20.60 4.28
C LYS A 26 24.26 20.25 5.51
N GLN A 27 24.65 18.99 5.64
CA GLN A 27 25.62 18.55 6.66
C GLN A 27 26.99 18.41 6.00
N GLY A 28 27.81 19.46 6.13
CA GLY A 28 29.13 19.54 5.49
C GLY A 28 29.00 19.55 3.96
N ASP A 29 29.60 18.55 3.31
CA ASP A 29 29.56 18.41 1.84
C ASP A 29 28.37 17.58 1.33
N LYS A 30 27.54 17.02 2.23
CA LYS A 30 26.39 16.19 1.86
C LYS A 30 25.09 16.97 1.98
N GLU A 31 24.30 16.93 0.92
CA GLU A 31 22.93 17.45 0.88
C GLU A 31 21.96 16.29 1.14
N GLN A 32 21.09 16.44 2.13
CA GLN A 32 20.05 15.48 2.48
C GLN A 32 18.68 16.14 2.37
N ALA A 33 17.68 15.37 1.96
CA ALA A 33 16.29 15.82 1.90
C ALA A 33 15.52 15.24 3.10
N GLU A 34 14.97 16.14 3.93
CA GLU A 34 14.04 15.78 5.00
C GLU A 34 12.59 16.01 4.51
N PRO A 35 11.76 14.95 4.41
CA PRO A 35 10.35 15.06 4.04
C PRO A 35 9.57 15.91 5.03
N GLU A 36 8.88 16.93 4.53
CA GLU A 36 8.10 17.88 5.33
C GLU A 36 6.59 17.68 5.14
N GLU A 37 6.15 17.63 3.88
CA GLU A 37 4.73 17.62 3.54
C GLU A 37 4.45 16.67 2.38
N LEU A 38 3.31 15.96 2.44
CA LEU A 38 2.82 15.14 1.33
C LEU A 38 1.98 15.99 0.38
N ILE A 39 2.39 16.06 -0.88
CA ILE A 39 1.63 16.74 -1.93
C ILE A 39 0.65 15.75 -2.56
N GLU A 40 1.12 14.57 -2.96
CA GLU A 40 0.30 13.54 -3.60
C GLU A 40 0.74 12.14 -3.14
N PRO A 41 -0.16 11.35 -2.54
CA PRO A 41 0.12 9.97 -2.20
C PRO A 41 0.18 9.08 -3.45
N MET A 42 1.16 8.18 -3.51
CA MET A 42 1.18 7.10 -4.50
C MET A 42 0.09 6.06 -4.22
N LEU A 43 -0.14 5.74 -2.95
CA LEU A 43 -1.08 4.71 -2.54
C LEU A 43 -2.37 5.32 -2.00
N THR A 44 -3.48 5.06 -2.67
CA THR A 44 -4.83 5.40 -2.20
C THR A 44 -5.68 4.15 -2.10
N ARG A 45 -5.92 3.47 -3.24
CA ARG A 45 -6.47 2.13 -3.38
C ARG A 45 -5.42 1.26 -4.05
N PHE A 46 -5.11 0.11 -3.47
CA PHE A 46 -4.06 -0.75 -3.99
C PHE A 46 -4.37 -2.23 -3.77
N ILE A 47 -3.78 -3.07 -4.60
CA ILE A 47 -3.78 -4.51 -4.42
C ILE A 47 -2.65 -4.88 -3.47
N ALA A 48 -2.94 -5.79 -2.55
CA ALA A 48 -1.95 -6.28 -1.61
C ALA A 48 -2.17 -7.75 -1.28
N LYS A 49 -1.13 -8.37 -0.74
CA LYS A 49 -1.19 -9.67 -0.09
C LYS A 49 -1.31 -9.50 1.41
N VAL A 50 -2.17 -10.31 2.02
CA VAL A 50 -2.29 -10.41 3.48
C VAL A 50 -1.02 -11.02 4.05
N ARG A 51 -0.57 -10.44 5.17
CA ARG A 51 0.57 -10.91 5.95
C ARG A 51 0.27 -10.79 7.43
N PHE A 52 0.71 -11.72 8.24
CA PHE A 52 0.67 -11.62 9.70
C PHE A 52 2.08 -11.42 10.26
N ASN A 53 2.21 -10.52 11.22
CA ASN A 53 3.47 -10.36 11.95
C ASN A 53 3.65 -11.51 12.98
N LYS A 54 4.80 -11.54 13.67
CA LYS A 54 5.08 -12.54 14.73
C LYS A 54 4.05 -12.53 15.87
N ASP A 55 3.41 -11.38 16.11
CA ASP A 55 2.37 -11.19 17.13
C ASP A 55 0.95 -11.45 16.59
N LYS A 56 0.82 -12.07 15.40
CA LYS A 56 -0.46 -12.30 14.69
C LYS A 56 -1.28 -11.03 14.38
N LYS A 57 -0.62 -9.87 14.32
CA LYS A 57 -1.25 -8.62 13.85
C LYS A 57 -1.31 -8.62 12.33
N LEU A 58 -2.47 -8.23 11.82
CA LEU A 58 -2.75 -8.11 10.40
C LEU A 58 -1.92 -6.99 9.75
N GLN A 59 -1.22 -7.35 8.69
CA GLN A 59 -0.44 -6.49 7.82
C GLN A 59 -0.77 -6.81 6.36
N VAL A 60 -0.37 -5.91 5.47
CA VAL A 60 -0.48 -6.11 4.03
C VAL A 60 0.83 -5.72 3.34
N LEU A 61 1.17 -6.44 2.29
CA LEU A 61 2.27 -6.14 1.38
C LEU A 61 1.73 -5.70 0.03
N VAL A 62 2.08 -4.49 -0.38
CA VAL A 62 1.62 -3.90 -1.63
C VAL A 62 2.16 -4.69 -2.82
N ASP A 63 1.32 -4.95 -3.82
CA ASP A 63 1.71 -5.60 -5.07
C ASP A 63 2.45 -4.63 -6.01
N HIS A 64 3.67 -4.24 -5.61
CA HIS A 64 4.53 -3.33 -6.35
C HIS A 64 6.03 -3.64 -6.10
N PRO A 65 6.88 -3.74 -7.15
CA PRO A 65 8.26 -4.21 -7.03
C PRO A 65 9.17 -3.33 -6.14
N SER A 66 8.89 -2.02 -6.10
CA SER A 66 9.67 -1.06 -5.30
C SER A 66 9.12 -0.82 -3.90
N ILE A 67 8.00 -1.45 -3.50
CA ILE A 67 7.35 -1.23 -2.20
C ILE A 67 7.36 -2.54 -1.42
N ASN A 68 8.37 -2.70 -0.57
CA ASN A 68 8.56 -3.91 0.24
C ASN A 68 8.26 -3.71 1.74
N GLN A 69 7.76 -2.53 2.13
CA GLN A 69 7.42 -2.24 3.52
C GLN A 69 6.05 -2.85 3.88
N PRO A 70 5.96 -3.68 4.94
CA PRO A 70 4.66 -4.12 5.45
C PRO A 70 3.88 -2.95 6.04
N ILE A 71 2.61 -2.84 5.65
CA ILE A 71 1.69 -1.81 6.15
C ILE A 71 0.73 -2.47 7.14
N GLY A 72 0.57 -1.88 8.33
CA GLY A 72 -0.42 -2.37 9.30
C GLY A 72 -1.83 -2.21 8.74
N ALA A 73 -2.70 -3.20 8.95
CA ALA A 73 -4.03 -3.16 8.38
C ALA A 73 -5.11 -3.62 9.36
N GLN A 74 -6.34 -3.20 9.07
CA GLN A 74 -7.56 -3.76 9.67
C GLN A 74 -8.49 -4.27 8.58
N GLN A 75 -9.27 -5.27 8.91
CA GLN A 75 -10.35 -5.75 8.06
C GLN A 75 -11.58 -4.84 8.20
N ALA A 76 -12.11 -4.34 7.08
CA ALA A 76 -13.39 -3.65 7.09
C ALA A 76 -14.52 -4.63 7.44
N LYS A 77 -15.57 -4.14 8.12
CA LYS A 77 -16.76 -4.94 8.48
C LYS A 77 -17.49 -5.53 7.25
N SER A 78 -17.26 -4.96 6.07
CA SER A 78 -17.80 -5.44 4.79
C SER A 78 -17.18 -6.76 4.34
N VAL A 79 -15.93 -7.02 4.72
CA VAL A 79 -15.22 -8.26 4.38
C VAL A 79 -15.57 -9.29 5.45
N LYS A 80 -16.30 -10.33 5.07
CA LYS A 80 -16.78 -11.38 6.00
C LYS A 80 -15.85 -12.59 6.03
N GLU A 81 -14.98 -12.69 5.03
CA GLU A 81 -14.03 -13.76 4.83
C GLU A 81 -12.97 -13.75 5.92
N GLU A 82 -12.63 -14.91 6.47
CA GLU A 82 -11.47 -15.03 7.35
C GLU A 82 -10.19 -14.94 6.49
N LEU A 83 -9.40 -13.90 6.71
CA LEU A 83 -8.19 -13.61 5.95
C LEU A 83 -7.04 -14.52 6.40
N GLN A 84 -6.36 -15.13 5.44
CA GLN A 84 -5.21 -16.01 5.65
C GLN A 84 -3.93 -15.42 5.06
N GLU A 85 -2.79 -15.95 5.50
CA GLU A 85 -1.48 -15.51 4.99
C GLU A 85 -1.40 -15.71 3.46
N GLY A 86 -1.01 -14.66 2.75
CA GLY A 86 -0.85 -14.69 1.29
C GLY A 86 -2.11 -14.40 0.48
N ASP A 87 -3.28 -14.27 1.12
CA ASP A 87 -4.53 -13.93 0.44
C ASP A 87 -4.44 -12.59 -0.28
N TRP A 88 -5.08 -12.50 -1.45
CA TRP A 88 -5.14 -11.29 -2.23
C TRP A 88 -6.32 -10.42 -1.82
N VAL A 89 -6.05 -9.13 -1.60
CA VAL A 89 -7.05 -8.17 -1.13
C VAL A 89 -6.88 -6.82 -1.82
N VAL A 90 -7.98 -6.06 -1.84
CA VAL A 90 -7.95 -4.63 -2.12
C VAL A 90 -7.93 -3.89 -0.80
N ALA A 91 -6.95 -3.01 -0.63
CA ALA A 91 -6.82 -2.17 0.54
C ALA A 91 -6.80 -0.69 0.17
N ASN A 92 -7.24 0.14 1.10
CA ASN A 92 -7.18 1.59 1.00
C ASN A 92 -6.27 2.14 2.09
N LEU A 93 -5.36 3.04 1.72
CA LEU A 93 -4.50 3.72 2.69
C LEU A 93 -5.35 4.70 3.50
N LYS A 94 -5.39 4.50 4.81
CA LYS A 94 -6.18 5.33 5.73
C LYS A 94 -5.33 6.42 6.36
N THR A 95 -4.13 6.06 6.83
CA THR A 95 -3.20 7.02 7.44
C THR A 95 -1.85 7.04 6.76
N HIS A 96 -1.29 8.24 6.65
CA HIS A 96 0.03 8.50 6.08
C HIS A 96 0.87 9.34 7.06
N PRO A 97 2.15 9.02 7.33
CA PRO A 97 2.99 9.75 8.28
C PRO A 97 3.06 11.25 8.04
N LEU A 98 3.32 11.67 6.81
CA LEU A 98 3.38 13.09 6.45
C LEU A 98 2.04 13.86 6.48
N ARG A 99 0.91 13.18 6.71
CA ARG A 99 -0.41 13.83 6.79
C ARG A 99 -1.01 13.76 8.19
N ASP A 100 -0.89 12.59 8.82
CA ASP A 100 -1.62 12.27 10.05
C ASP A 100 -0.70 12.09 11.27
N ASP A 101 0.62 12.32 11.11
CA ASP A 101 1.69 12.12 12.11
C ASP A 101 1.64 10.74 12.81
N ARG A 102 1.28 9.72 12.02
CA ARG A 102 1.08 8.33 12.44
C ARG A 102 1.74 7.37 11.47
N PHE A 103 1.83 6.11 11.85
CA PHE A 103 2.31 5.06 10.95
C PHE A 103 1.40 4.88 9.72
N PHE A 104 1.95 4.30 8.66
CA PHE A 104 1.14 3.79 7.55
C PHE A 104 0.12 2.78 8.07
N TYR A 105 -1.15 3.04 7.79
CA TYR A 105 -2.23 2.14 8.17
C TYR A 105 -3.24 2.04 7.04
N ALA A 106 -3.61 0.82 6.71
CA ALA A 106 -4.55 0.52 5.65
C ALA A 106 -5.83 -0.13 6.21
N THR A 107 -6.91 -0.03 5.43
CA THR A 107 -8.14 -0.79 5.67
C THR A 107 -8.34 -1.72 4.48
N ILE A 108 -8.60 -3.00 4.75
CA ILE A 108 -8.91 -4.01 3.74
C ILE A 108 -10.39 -3.91 3.44
N ASN A 109 -10.73 -3.52 2.22
CA ASN A 109 -12.11 -3.22 1.83
C ASN A 109 -12.76 -4.38 1.08
N GLN A 110 -11.97 -5.21 0.40
CA GLN A 110 -12.45 -6.30 -0.44
C GLN A 110 -11.48 -7.47 -0.45
N PHE A 111 -12.01 -8.67 -0.32
CA PHE A 111 -11.30 -9.92 -0.58
C PHE A 111 -11.30 -10.23 -2.09
N ILE A 112 -10.15 -10.61 -2.64
CA ILE A 112 -10.00 -10.94 -4.07
C ILE A 112 -10.07 -12.45 -4.25
N CYS A 113 -9.07 -13.17 -3.75
CA CYS A 113 -8.94 -14.61 -3.88
C CYS A 113 -7.91 -15.14 -2.87
N ARG A 114 -7.86 -16.47 -2.72
CA ARG A 114 -6.88 -17.13 -1.85
C ARG A 114 -5.48 -17.10 -2.45
N ALA A 115 -4.49 -17.37 -1.61
CA ALA A 115 -3.09 -17.43 -2.02
C ALA A 115 -2.79 -18.53 -3.07
N ASP A 116 -3.56 -19.60 -3.06
CA ASP A 116 -3.41 -20.82 -3.88
C ASP A 116 -4.29 -20.84 -5.14
N ASP A 117 -5.06 -19.79 -5.40
CA ASP A 117 -5.92 -19.69 -6.57
C ASP A 117 -5.07 -19.54 -7.85
N GLU A 118 -5.18 -20.52 -8.76
CA GLU A 118 -4.48 -20.52 -10.05
C GLU A 118 -4.84 -19.31 -10.93
N LEU A 119 -6.06 -18.79 -10.78
CA LEU A 119 -6.56 -17.64 -11.51
C LEU A 119 -6.29 -16.31 -10.79
N ALA A 120 -5.54 -16.32 -9.68
CA ALA A 120 -5.18 -15.13 -8.92
C ALA A 120 -4.66 -13.97 -9.79
N PRO A 121 -3.77 -14.19 -10.79
CA PRO A 121 -3.28 -13.08 -11.59
C PRO A 121 -4.39 -12.37 -12.37
N TRP A 122 -5.45 -13.09 -12.78
CA TRP A 122 -6.57 -12.49 -13.53
C TRP A 122 -7.48 -11.73 -12.57
N TRP A 123 -7.80 -12.33 -11.42
CA TRP A 123 -8.62 -11.68 -10.39
C TRP A 123 -7.97 -10.41 -9.84
N VAL A 124 -6.65 -10.43 -9.65
CA VAL A 124 -5.86 -9.27 -9.23
C VAL A 124 -5.89 -8.18 -10.29
N THR A 125 -5.72 -8.53 -11.57
CA THR A 125 -5.77 -7.57 -12.67
C THR A 125 -7.15 -6.92 -12.80
N LEU A 126 -8.22 -7.71 -12.74
CA LEU A 126 -9.59 -7.20 -12.77
C LEU A 126 -9.87 -6.28 -11.58
N ALA A 127 -9.46 -6.67 -10.37
CA ALA A 127 -9.63 -5.85 -9.18
C ALA A 127 -8.82 -4.54 -9.24
N ARG A 128 -7.60 -4.58 -9.80
CA ARG A 128 -6.74 -3.41 -9.99
C ARG A 128 -7.41 -2.36 -10.87
N HIS A 129 -8.10 -2.79 -11.93
CA HIS A 129 -8.80 -1.91 -12.88
C HIS A 129 -10.31 -1.74 -12.60
N GLU A 130 -10.77 -2.20 -11.44
CA GLU A 130 -12.19 -2.10 -11.02
C GLU A 130 -13.18 -2.70 -12.04
N GLN A 131 -12.74 -3.77 -12.71
CA GLN A 131 -13.56 -4.48 -13.68
C GLN A 131 -14.40 -5.56 -13.01
N SER A 132 -15.61 -5.75 -13.53
CA SER A 132 -16.52 -6.80 -13.07
C SER A 132 -15.95 -8.18 -13.38
N ARG A 133 -16.15 -9.12 -12.45
CA ARG A 133 -15.89 -10.56 -12.68
C ARG A 133 -17.00 -11.24 -13.46
N HIS A 134 -18.19 -10.65 -13.43
CA HIS A 134 -19.37 -11.21 -14.07
C HIS A 134 -19.64 -10.48 -15.39
N PRO A 135 -20.07 -11.22 -16.43
CA PRO A 135 -20.55 -10.59 -17.65
C PRO A 135 -21.70 -9.63 -17.34
N VAL A 136 -21.85 -8.61 -18.18
CA VAL A 136 -22.98 -7.68 -18.09
C VAL A 136 -24.28 -8.47 -18.23
N GLN A 137 -25.20 -8.31 -17.28
CA GLN A 137 -26.52 -8.95 -17.36
C GLN A 137 -27.24 -8.37 -18.58
N GLY A 138 -27.53 -9.21 -19.59
CA GLY A 138 -28.23 -8.82 -20.81
C GLY A 138 -27.45 -8.95 -22.12
N ALA A 139 -26.26 -9.55 -22.12
CA ALA A 139 -25.58 -9.98 -23.34
C ALA A 139 -25.84 -11.47 -23.63
N GLU A 140 -27.12 -11.82 -23.88
CA GLU A 140 -27.53 -13.02 -24.61
C GLU A 140 -28.31 -12.59 -25.85
#